data_AF-A0A933JC87-F1
#
_entry.id   AF-A0A933JC87-F1
#
_cell.length_a   1.000
_cell.length_b   1.000
_cell.length_c   1.000
_cell.angle_alpha   90.00
_cell.angle_beta   90.00
_cell.angle_gamma   90.00
#
_symmetry.space_group_name_H-M   'P 1'
#
loop_
_entity.id
_entity.type
_entity.pdbx_description
1 polymer ?
#
loop_
_entity_poly.entity_id
_entity_poly.type
_entity_poly.pdbx_seq_one_letter_code
_entity_poly.pdbx_strand_id
1 'polypeptide(L)'
;MMGASIEPITAYKRIKEILAAQPYVRRFLPVGKNLAMVLNESSAAPGYAYLLGVDFAGYRKMFPDNFRVIEGTYPAPNERALLVPTFARDGFYDFYNIWFLPEGGTVVKENLKKEALADIKSLVISTSAVMMGMTSGINTTNDIRFPVKGIIKYYRNFLF
;
A
#
# COMPACT_ATOMS: atom_id res chain seq x y z
N MET A 1 5.36 5.10 -22.00
CA MET A 1 5.71 5.78 -20.74
C MET A 1 7.11 5.35 -20.32
N MET A 2 8.12 6.22 -20.44
CA MET A 2 9.42 5.98 -19.81
C MET A 2 9.29 6.33 -18.32
N GLY A 3 9.01 5.32 -17.48
CA GLY A 3 9.15 5.48 -16.04
C GLY A 3 10.63 5.52 -15.70
N ALA A 4 11.14 6.69 -15.27
CA ALA A 4 12.49 6.77 -14.73
C ALA A 4 12.59 5.88 -13.48
N SER A 5 13.68 5.13 -13.35
CA SER A 5 13.95 4.34 -12.14
C SER A 5 13.91 5.24 -10.91
N ILE A 6 13.24 4.78 -9.87
CA ILE A 6 13.23 5.48 -8.59
C ILE A 6 14.63 5.38 -8.00
N GLU A 7 15.28 6.53 -7.86
CA GLU A 7 16.67 6.58 -7.45
C GLU A 7 16.83 6.11 -5.99
N PRO A 8 17.67 5.10 -5.73
CA PRO A 8 17.92 4.67 -4.37
C PRO A 8 18.64 5.77 -3.59
N ILE A 9 18.19 6.04 -2.37
CA ILE A 9 18.88 6.96 -1.45
C ILE A 9 20.06 6.20 -0.81
N THR A 10 21.11 5.94 -1.60
CA THR A 10 22.28 5.16 -1.18
C THR A 10 23.03 5.78 0.00
N ALA A 11 23.00 7.11 0.12
CA ALA A 11 23.65 7.87 1.18
C ALA A 11 22.74 8.14 2.41
N TYR A 12 21.63 7.41 2.58
CA TYR A 12 20.64 7.72 3.64
C TYR A 12 21.24 7.76 5.05
N LYS A 13 22.24 6.93 5.37
CA LYS A 13 22.92 6.96 6.68
C LYS A 13 23.52 8.33 6.98
N ARG A 14 24.20 8.94 6.01
CA ARG A 14 24.81 10.28 6.14
C ARG A 14 23.75 11.39 6.14
N ILE A 15 22.73 11.26 5.29
CA ILE A 15 21.60 12.22 5.26
C ILE A 15 20.88 12.24 6.60
N LYS A 16 20.68 11.08 7.24
CA LYS A 16 20.08 10.94 8.55
C LYS A 16 20.83 11.74 9.62
N GLU A 17 22.15 11.68 9.64
CA GLU A 17 22.98 12.45 10.58
C GLU A 17 22.82 13.96 10.37
N ILE A 18 22.86 14.41 9.11
CA ILE A 18 22.68 15.82 8.76
C ILE A 18 21.31 16.33 9.20
N LEU A 19 20.25 15.58 8.87
CA LEU A 19 18.87 15.92 9.24
C LEU A 19 18.69 15.96 10.75
N ALA A 20 19.31 15.03 11.49
CA ALA A 20 19.25 15.00 12.95
C ALA A 20 19.98 16.18 13.62
N ALA A 21 20.98 16.76 12.95
CA ALA A 21 21.70 17.93 13.45
C ALA A 21 20.97 19.27 13.21
N GLN A 22 19.88 19.30 12.42
CA GLN A 22 19.18 20.54 12.10
C GLN A 22 18.14 20.89 13.18
N PRO A 23 18.24 22.05 13.86
CA PRO A 23 17.33 22.41 14.95
C PRO A 23 15.88 22.62 14.49
N TYR A 24 15.67 22.92 13.21
CA TYR A 24 14.35 23.11 12.60
C TYR A 24 13.73 21.81 12.05
N VAL A 25 14.47 20.69 12.01
CA VAL A 25 13.95 19.39 11.58
C VAL A 25 13.47 18.63 12.81
N ARG A 26 12.15 18.59 13.00
CA ARG A 26 11.55 17.92 14.16
C ARG A 26 11.59 16.39 14.07
N ARG A 27 11.28 15.85 12.89
CA ARG A 27 11.21 14.40 12.58
C ARG A 27 11.42 14.19 11.08
N PHE A 28 11.93 13.03 10.69
CA PHE A 28 12.08 12.63 9.30
C PHE A 28 11.89 11.12 9.16
N LEU A 29 11.44 10.69 7.99
CA LEU A 29 11.19 9.28 7.65
C LEU A 29 11.62 9.04 6.20
N PRO A 30 12.49 8.07 5.91
CA PRO A 30 12.77 7.67 4.55
C PRO A 30 11.57 6.90 4.00
N VAL A 31 11.18 7.20 2.76
CA VAL A 31 10.06 6.55 2.09
C VAL A 31 10.56 6.02 0.75
N GLY A 32 10.44 4.70 0.57
CA GLY A 32 10.51 4.08 -0.75
C GLY A 32 9.22 4.36 -1.50
N LYS A 33 9.32 4.76 -2.75
CA LYS A 33 8.18 4.91 -3.66
C LYS A 33 8.28 3.83 -4.72
N ASN A 34 7.16 3.32 -5.21
CA ASN A 34 7.15 2.48 -6.40
C ASN A 34 5.80 2.53 -7.10
N LEU A 35 5.77 2.23 -8.39
CA LEU A 35 4.55 1.87 -9.10
C LEU A 35 4.65 0.37 -9.38
N ALA A 36 3.66 -0.38 -8.90
CA ALA A 36 3.62 -1.82 -9.09
C ALA A 36 2.38 -2.20 -9.88
N MET A 37 2.55 -3.18 -10.75
CA MET A 37 1.40 -3.86 -11.36
C MET A 37 0.83 -4.84 -10.34
N VAL A 38 -0.49 -4.85 -10.18
CA VAL A 38 -1.25 -5.72 -9.30
C VAL A 38 -1.96 -6.74 -10.16
N LEU A 39 -1.46 -7.97 -10.16
CA LEU A 39 -2.09 -9.06 -10.90
C LEU A 39 -3.29 -9.61 -10.14
N ASN A 40 -4.38 -9.80 -10.87
CA ASN A 40 -5.49 -10.67 -10.48
C ASN A 40 -5.58 -11.77 -11.53
N GLU A 41 -5.44 -13.02 -11.09
CA GLU A 41 -5.50 -14.20 -11.96
C GLU A 41 -6.84 -14.32 -12.70
N SER A 42 -7.89 -13.65 -12.19
CA SER A 42 -9.23 -13.63 -12.77
C SER A 42 -9.51 -12.44 -13.71
N SER A 43 -8.54 -11.54 -13.93
CA SER A 43 -8.70 -10.35 -14.78
C SER A 43 -7.70 -10.34 -15.93
N ALA A 44 -8.15 -9.94 -17.12
CA ALA A 44 -7.28 -9.78 -18.29
C ALA A 44 -6.38 -8.53 -18.22
N ALA A 45 -6.71 -7.56 -17.37
CA ALA A 45 -5.96 -6.33 -17.22
C ALA A 45 -5.31 -6.23 -15.82
N PRO A 46 -3.99 -5.99 -15.74
CA PRO A 46 -3.31 -5.75 -14.48
C PRO A 46 -3.75 -4.42 -13.86
N GLY A 47 -3.92 -4.42 -12.54
CA GLY A 47 -4.06 -3.21 -11.76
C GLY A 47 -2.76 -2.43 -11.65
N TYR A 48 -2.83 -1.15 -11.29
CA TYR A 48 -1.65 -0.38 -10.93
C TYR A 48 -1.80 0.19 -9.52
N ALA A 49 -0.79 -0.04 -8.67
CA ALA A 49 -0.72 0.46 -7.32
C ALA A 49 0.47 1.40 -7.17
N TYR A 50 0.21 2.61 -6.68
CA TYR A 50 1.28 3.43 -6.14
C TYR A 50 1.62 2.97 -4.71
N LEU A 51 2.87 2.58 -4.49
CA LEU A 51 3.34 2.01 -3.24
C LEU A 51 4.21 3.00 -2.49
N LEU A 52 3.98 3.06 -1.18
CA LEU A 52 4.83 3.73 -0.22
C LEU A 52 5.42 2.68 0.74
N GLY A 53 6.70 2.39 0.57
CA GLY A 53 7.45 1.50 1.45
C GLY A 53 8.08 2.28 2.59
N VAL A 54 7.74 1.93 3.83
CA VAL A 54 8.23 2.60 5.04
C VAL A 54 8.50 1.59 6.15
N ASP A 55 9.40 1.94 7.07
CA ASP A 55 9.40 1.30 8.39
C ASP A 55 8.12 1.72 9.12
N PHE A 56 7.26 0.75 9.43
CA PHE A 56 5.93 1.06 9.96
C PHE A 56 5.98 1.73 11.34
N ALA A 57 6.92 1.31 12.19
CA ALA A 57 7.13 1.94 13.50
C ALA A 57 7.56 3.41 13.34
N GLY A 58 8.49 3.69 12.40
CA GLY A 58 8.88 5.04 12.01
C GLY A 58 7.71 5.86 11.48
N TYR A 59 6.86 5.28 10.62
CA TYR A 59 5.67 5.96 10.10
C TYR A 59 4.72 6.39 11.22
N ARG A 60 4.41 5.51 12.18
CA ARG A 60 3.54 5.82 13.31
C ARG A 60 4.13 6.86 14.25
N LYS A 61 5.46 6.96 14.37
CA LYS A 61 6.13 8.05 15.08
C LYS A 61 6.06 9.38 14.31
N MET A 62 6.13 9.34 12.98
CA MET A 62 6.04 10.53 12.13
C MET A 62 4.61 11.09 12.12
N PHE A 63 3.63 10.23 11.92
CA PHE A 63 2.21 10.56 11.82
C PHE A 63 1.39 9.77 12.85
N PRO A 64 1.42 10.19 14.12
CA PRO A 64 0.64 9.53 15.16
C PRO A 64 -0.86 9.67 14.83
N ASP A 65 -1.58 8.56 14.91
CA ASP A 65 -3.05 8.52 14.82
C ASP A 65 -3.65 9.19 13.58
N ASN A 66 -2.95 9.15 12.45
CA ASN A 66 -3.46 9.68 11.18
C ASN A 66 -4.47 8.74 10.48
N PHE A 67 -4.44 7.47 10.82
CA PHE A 67 -5.42 6.46 10.41
C PHE A 67 -5.63 5.38 11.47
N ARG A 68 -6.72 4.63 11.30
CA ARG A 68 -7.01 3.38 12.01
C ARG A 68 -7.18 2.21 11.04
N VAL A 69 -6.87 1.02 11.52
CA VAL A 69 -7.26 -0.23 10.86
C VAL A 69 -8.74 -0.48 11.15
N ILE A 70 -9.53 -0.72 10.10
CA ILE A 70 -10.97 -1.02 10.19
C ILE A 70 -11.29 -2.49 9.93
N GLU A 71 -10.37 -3.21 9.27
CA GLU A 71 -10.43 -4.66 9.05
C GLU A 71 -8.99 -5.21 9.15
N GLY A 72 -8.81 -6.37 9.76
CA GLY A 72 -7.48 -6.96 9.94
C GLY A 72 -6.72 -6.35 11.12
N THR A 73 -5.39 -6.24 11.00
CA THR A 73 -4.52 -5.75 12.08
C THR A 73 -3.40 -4.86 11.55
N TYR A 74 -2.69 -4.19 12.48
CA TYR A 74 -1.44 -3.51 12.14
C TYR A 74 -0.33 -4.54 11.84
N PRO A 75 0.63 -4.22 10.95
CA PRO A 75 1.81 -5.05 10.74
C PRO A 75 2.63 -5.18 12.03
N ALA A 76 3.13 -6.38 12.29
CA ALA A 76 4.15 -6.62 13.30
C ALA A 76 5.49 -5.97 12.89
N PRO A 77 6.41 -5.71 13.84
CA PRO A 77 7.73 -5.20 13.51
C PRO A 77 8.45 -6.07 12.46
N ASN A 78 9.00 -5.43 11.42
CA ASN A 78 9.66 -6.08 10.28
C ASN A 78 8.77 -7.02 9.45
N GLU A 79 7.45 -7.03 9.67
CA GLU A 79 6.53 -7.82 8.86
C GLU A 79 6.40 -7.21 7.46
N ARG A 80 6.49 -8.08 6.44
CA ARG A 80 6.17 -7.72 5.07
C ARG A 80 4.65 -7.76 4.90
N ALA A 81 4.03 -6.59 4.90
CA ALA A 81 2.57 -6.47 4.88
C ALA A 81 2.12 -5.24 4.06
N LEU A 82 0.91 -5.32 3.50
CA LEU A 82 0.22 -4.19 2.90
C LEU A 82 -0.89 -3.69 3.80
N LEU A 83 -0.95 -2.37 3.92
CA LEU A 83 -2.13 -1.66 4.41
C LEU A 83 -2.80 -0.97 3.24
N VAL A 84 -4.07 -1.29 3.01
CA VAL A 84 -4.84 -0.75 1.89
C VAL A 84 -5.81 0.30 2.40
N PRO A 85 -5.69 1.58 2.00
CA PRO A 85 -6.68 2.59 2.33
C PRO A 85 -8.04 2.28 1.70
N THR A 86 -9.14 2.65 2.37
CA THR A 86 -10.50 2.47 1.82
C THR A 86 -10.66 3.08 0.44
N PHE A 87 -10.16 4.30 0.20
CA PHE A 87 -10.24 4.94 -1.12
C PHE A 87 -9.51 4.16 -2.22
N ALA A 88 -8.38 3.54 -1.87
CA ALA A 88 -7.62 2.73 -2.82
C ALA A 88 -8.35 1.42 -3.09
N ARG A 89 -8.91 0.78 -2.05
CA ARG A 89 -9.75 -0.42 -2.19
C ARG A 89 -10.95 -0.15 -3.11
N ASP A 90 -11.64 0.96 -2.91
CA ASP A 90 -12.76 1.37 -3.76
C ASP A 90 -12.30 1.57 -5.21
N GLY A 91 -11.14 2.20 -5.43
CA GLY A 91 -10.55 2.31 -6.76
C GLY A 91 -10.20 0.96 -7.39
N PHE A 92 -9.67 0.00 -6.62
CA PHE A 92 -9.38 -1.34 -7.13
C PHE A 92 -10.64 -2.09 -7.55
N TYR A 93 -11.74 -1.88 -6.83
CA TYR A 93 -13.05 -2.39 -7.21
C TYR A 93 -13.52 -1.74 -8.52
N ASP A 94 -13.54 -0.41 -8.58
CA ASP A 94 -14.10 0.33 -9.71
C ASP A 94 -13.37 0.06 -11.04
N PHE A 95 -12.04 -0.09 -11.00
CA PHE A 95 -11.22 -0.23 -12.21
C PHE A 95 -10.83 -1.67 -12.55
N TYR A 96 -10.77 -2.56 -11.55
CA TYR A 96 -10.23 -3.91 -11.74
C TYR A 96 -11.15 -5.02 -11.20
N ASN A 97 -12.32 -4.65 -10.65
CA ASN A 97 -13.26 -5.56 -10.01
C ASN A 97 -12.62 -6.40 -8.88
N ILE A 98 -11.61 -5.86 -8.20
CA ILE A 98 -10.91 -6.54 -7.10
C ILE A 98 -11.35 -5.91 -5.77
N TRP A 99 -11.79 -6.75 -4.84
CA TRP A 99 -12.01 -6.35 -3.46
C TRP A 99 -10.93 -6.93 -2.55
N PHE A 100 -10.09 -6.05 -2.00
CA PHE A 100 -9.06 -6.47 -1.07
C PHE A 100 -9.62 -6.76 0.32
N LEU A 101 -9.29 -7.93 0.84
CA LEU A 101 -9.53 -8.34 2.22
C LEU A 101 -8.21 -8.57 2.96
N PRO A 102 -8.16 -8.35 4.27
CA PRO A 102 -7.06 -8.86 5.07
C PRO A 102 -6.92 -10.38 4.97
N GLU A 103 -5.71 -10.90 5.05
CA GLU A 103 -5.45 -12.34 5.14
C GLU A 103 -6.20 -12.97 6.33
N GLY A 104 -6.91 -14.08 6.07
CA GLY A 104 -7.79 -14.73 7.05
C GLY A 104 -9.09 -13.97 7.36
N GLY A 105 -9.34 -12.84 6.70
CA GLY A 105 -10.54 -12.03 6.88
C GLY A 105 -11.74 -12.53 6.08
N THR A 106 -12.93 -12.06 6.46
CA THR A 106 -14.20 -12.29 5.75
C THR A 106 -14.77 -10.97 5.25
N VAL A 107 -15.66 -11.03 4.27
CA VAL A 107 -16.34 -9.84 3.75
C VAL A 107 -17.14 -9.15 4.86
N VAL A 108 -16.85 -7.89 5.13
CA VAL A 108 -17.57 -7.04 6.09
C VAL A 108 -18.50 -6.12 5.31
N LYS A 109 -19.80 -6.43 5.31
CA LYS A 109 -20.81 -5.75 4.47
C LYS A 109 -20.90 -4.25 4.76
N GLU A 110 -20.70 -3.86 6.01
CA GLU A 110 -20.78 -2.50 6.51
C GLU A 110 -19.66 -1.60 5.94
N ASN A 111 -18.56 -2.22 5.51
CA ASN A 111 -17.41 -1.52 4.93
C ASN A 111 -17.36 -1.64 3.40
N LEU A 112 -18.33 -2.32 2.78
CA LEU A 112 -18.44 -2.39 1.33
C LEU A 112 -18.88 -1.03 0.76
N LYS A 113 -18.35 -0.71 -0.41
CA LYS A 113 -18.92 0.34 -1.26
C LYS A 113 -20.34 -0.08 -1.66
N LYS A 114 -21.25 0.88 -1.92
CA LYS A 114 -22.67 0.58 -2.21
C LYS A 114 -22.82 -0.34 -3.42
N GLU A 115 -22.01 -0.11 -4.45
CA GLU A 115 -21.98 -0.89 -5.68
C GLU A 115 -21.41 -2.30 -5.39
N ALA A 116 -20.31 -2.39 -4.66
CA ALA A 116 -19.74 -3.67 -4.22
C ALA A 116 -20.72 -4.50 -3.36
N LEU A 117 -21.56 -3.84 -2.56
CA LEU A 117 -22.62 -4.49 -1.78
C LEU A 117 -23.73 -5.04 -2.69
N ALA A 118 -24.09 -4.34 -3.76
CA ALA A 118 -25.05 -4.82 -4.75
C ALA A 118 -24.50 -6.05 -5.51
N ASP A 119 -23.20 -6.03 -5.80
CA ASP A 119 -22.51 -7.07 -6.58
C ASP A 119 -21.88 -8.16 -5.69
N ILE A 120 -22.35 -8.33 -4.45
CA ILE A 120 -21.69 -9.16 -3.43
C ILE A 120 -21.47 -10.62 -3.87
N LYS A 121 -22.32 -11.15 -4.76
CA LYS A 121 -22.24 -12.53 -5.26
C LYS A 121 -21.16 -12.72 -6.34
N SER A 122 -20.75 -11.63 -7.00
CA SER A 122 -19.78 -11.62 -8.09
C SER A 122 -18.48 -10.91 -7.72
N LEU A 123 -18.32 -10.51 -6.45
CA LEU A 123 -17.11 -9.87 -5.96
C LEU A 123 -15.91 -10.80 -6.13
N VAL A 124 -14.90 -10.33 -6.88
CA VAL A 124 -13.61 -11.00 -6.92
C VAL A 124 -12.80 -10.54 -5.71
N ILE A 125 -12.61 -11.46 -4.78
CA ILE A 125 -11.91 -11.20 -3.53
C ILE A 125 -10.42 -11.51 -3.71
N SER A 126 -9.55 -10.67 -3.17
CA SER A 126 -8.13 -10.98 -3.04
C SER A 126 -7.60 -10.61 -1.66
N THR A 127 -6.74 -11.47 -1.11
CA THR A 127 -6.04 -11.23 0.17
C THR A 127 -4.58 -10.82 -0.01
N SER A 128 -4.13 -10.68 -1.26
CA SER A 128 -2.74 -10.36 -1.57
C SER A 128 -2.63 -9.57 -2.87
N ALA A 129 -1.59 -8.75 -2.98
CA ALA A 129 -1.23 -8.13 -4.24
C ALA A 129 0.13 -8.67 -4.67
N VAL A 130 0.19 -9.19 -5.91
CA VAL A 130 1.44 -9.56 -6.55
C VAL A 130 1.99 -8.31 -7.20
N MET A 131 3.17 -7.88 -6.75
CA MET A 131 3.83 -6.67 -7.24
C MET A 131 4.86 -7.04 -8.30
N MET A 132 4.62 -6.60 -9.53
CA MET A 132 5.62 -6.66 -10.59
C MET A 132 6.28 -5.30 -10.76
N GLY A 133 7.61 -5.30 -10.95
CA GLY A 133 8.36 -4.08 -11.23
C GLY A 133 8.11 -3.56 -12.64
N MET A 134 7.96 -2.24 -12.80
CA MET A 134 7.71 -1.60 -14.09
C MET A 134 8.98 -1.06 -14.79
N THR A 135 10.19 -1.41 -14.32
CA THR A 135 11.44 -0.85 -14.88
C THR A 135 12.14 -1.82 -15.82
N SER A 136 12.69 -1.29 -16.91
CA SER A 136 13.27 -2.05 -18.03
C SER A 136 14.68 -2.62 -17.79
N GLY A 137 15.20 -2.63 -16.56
CA GLY A 137 16.59 -3.08 -16.36
C GLY A 137 17.06 -3.51 -14.97
N ILE A 138 16.27 -3.32 -13.89
CA ILE A 138 16.70 -3.71 -12.52
C ILE A 138 15.61 -4.50 -11.77
N ASN A 139 14.35 -4.46 -12.20
CA ASN A 139 13.21 -4.98 -11.42
C ASN A 139 12.33 -5.98 -12.19
N THR A 140 12.92 -6.76 -13.10
CA THR A 140 12.19 -7.66 -14.01
C THR A 140 12.00 -9.10 -13.54
N THR A 141 12.41 -9.49 -12.32
CA THR A 141 12.57 -10.93 -12.04
C THR A 141 12.00 -11.46 -10.72
N ASN A 142 11.34 -10.66 -9.89
CA ASN A 142 10.67 -11.21 -8.71
C ASN A 142 9.27 -10.62 -8.54
N ASP A 143 8.28 -11.40 -8.96
CA ASP A 143 6.89 -11.20 -8.56
C ASP A 143 6.81 -11.42 -7.05
N ILE A 144 6.76 -10.33 -6.29
CA ILE A 144 6.66 -10.43 -4.83
C ILE A 144 5.19 -10.33 -4.46
N ARG A 145 4.65 -11.42 -3.94
CA ARG A 145 3.33 -11.44 -3.33
C ARG A 145 3.42 -10.80 -1.94
N PHE A 146 2.60 -9.77 -1.72
CA PHE A 146 2.45 -9.13 -0.42
C PHE A 146 1.06 -9.43 0.15
N PRO A 147 0.97 -9.96 1.38
CA PRO A 147 -0.32 -10.15 2.03
C PRO A 147 -0.92 -8.81 2.42
N VAL A 148 -2.23 -8.65 2.21
CA VAL A 148 -2.98 -7.54 2.76
C VAL A 148 -3.20 -7.84 4.25
N LYS A 149 -2.62 -7.02 5.11
CA LYS A 149 -2.70 -7.22 6.57
C LYS A 149 -3.86 -6.46 7.20
N GLY A 150 -4.21 -5.32 6.61
CA GLY A 150 -5.29 -4.49 7.12
C GLY A 150 -5.82 -3.50 6.10
N ILE A 151 -7.09 -3.18 6.27
CA ILE A 151 -7.76 -2.08 5.56
C ILE A 151 -7.78 -0.89 6.50
N ILE A 152 -7.33 0.26 6.01
CA ILE A 152 -7.19 1.46 6.82
C ILE A 152 -8.14 2.56 6.40
N LYS A 153 -8.60 3.33 7.38
CA LYS A 153 -9.36 4.56 7.17
C LYS A 153 -8.61 5.72 7.79
N TYR A 154 -8.24 6.70 6.97
CA TYR A 154 -7.68 7.96 7.44
C TYR A 154 -8.74 8.76 8.19
N TYR A 155 -8.34 9.48 9.24
CA TYR A 155 -9.25 10.32 10.02
C TYR A 155 -9.55 11.67 9.35
N ARG A 156 -8.68 12.12 8.44
CA ARG A 156 -8.86 13.34 7.64
C ARG A 156 -8.56 13.05 6.18
N ASN A 157 -9.30 13.70 5.27
CA ASN A 157 -8.97 13.74 3.85
C ASN A 157 -7.61 14.44 3.70
N PHE A 158 -6.52 13.68 3.61
CA PHE A 158 -5.26 14.21 3.12
C PHE A 158 -5.29 14.18 1.60
N LEU A 159 -5.46 15.35 1.00
CA LEU A 159 -4.98 15.62 -0.35
C LEU A 159 -3.44 15.65 -0.27
N PHE A 160 -2.79 14.78 -1.04
CA PHE A 160 -1.41 15.00 -1.45
C PHE A 160 -1.37 15.96 -2.64
#